data_AF-Q0UJ92-F1
#
_entry.id   AF-Q0UJ92-F1
#
_cell.length_a   1.000
_cell.length_b   1.000
_cell.length_c   1.000
_cell.angle_alpha   90.00
_cell.angle_beta   90.00
_cell.angle_gamma   90.00
#
_symmetry.space_group_name_H-M   'P 1'
#
loop_
_entity.id
_entity.type
_entity.pdbx_description
1 polymer ?
#
loop_
_entity_poly.entity_id
_entity_poly.type
_entity_poly.pdbx_seq_one_letter_code
_entity_poly.pdbx_strand_id
1 'polypeptide(L)'
;MRRPAIPRWTRCLGMTNIGACAGLLGAHGYLQYNGERQKAYKRLERRLRARSFEFWRLASDLELMSQFDPVMQHFIRHNGVLHAAHFAFDMYEKPGHDAVDAPQAITATDNPGASVPTEPPQEIGAYYVTPIDYVENLANIHVGTTRAKMQELEAEKQTLLKEAEYLLYMNAQQQYTYCHKPEMDEEERQRRRQEIHLCEITYNRLRSMADGIDIRLCKWRQSLQHKLASDAGNDSLDSWLPESNTIDFKTHDPTLAIQEMENFQVQIEEEVFMFEQFLTEPGHTEQQRERCRRDLEDARILLKAVDGVVWELEKARRRAMARKVPVEVVGIKTVEEKKKTEKDGGGLEAGKS
;
A
#
# COMPACT_ATOMS: atom_id res chain seq x y z
N MET A 1 56.58 -21.80 8.84
CA MET A 1 55.87 -23.09 9.05
C MET A 1 54.88 -23.30 7.91
N ARG A 2 55.08 -24.32 7.07
CA ARG A 2 54.12 -24.70 6.01
C ARG A 2 53.00 -25.53 6.65
N ARG A 3 51.74 -25.15 6.47
CA ARG A 3 50.59 -25.92 6.99
C ARG A 3 50.52 -27.28 6.27
N PRO A 4 50.22 -28.39 6.98
CA PRO A 4 50.04 -29.69 6.34
C PRO A 4 48.88 -29.64 5.34
N ALA A 5 49.08 -30.24 4.16
CA ALA A 5 48.09 -30.26 3.10
C ALA A 5 46.93 -31.20 3.48
N ILE A 6 45.82 -30.62 3.95
CA ILE A 6 44.60 -31.37 4.23
C ILE A 6 44.06 -31.96 2.90
N PRO A 7 43.79 -33.28 2.84
CA PRO A 7 43.22 -33.93 1.66
C PRO A 7 41.90 -33.29 1.21
N ARG A 8 41.67 -33.24 -0.12
CA ARG A 8 40.48 -32.58 -0.70
C ARG A 8 39.16 -33.19 -0.19
N TRP A 9 39.10 -34.50 0.00
CA TRP A 9 37.89 -35.19 0.47
C TRP A 9 37.49 -34.76 1.90
N THR A 10 38.47 -34.52 2.77
CA THR A 10 38.22 -34.03 4.13
C THR A 10 37.65 -32.62 4.13
N ARG A 11 38.08 -31.77 3.18
CA ARG A 11 37.49 -30.44 2.98
C ARG A 11 36.05 -30.53 2.46
N CYS A 12 35.78 -31.42 1.50
CA CYS A 12 34.43 -31.63 0.99
C CYS A 12 33.48 -32.10 2.10
N LEU A 13 33.86 -33.11 2.89
CA LEU A 13 33.04 -33.56 4.02
C LEU A 13 32.83 -32.47 5.08
N GLY A 14 33.87 -31.68 5.38
CA GLY A 14 33.76 -30.53 6.27
C GLY A 14 32.76 -29.49 5.76
N MET A 15 32.82 -29.13 4.48
CA MET A 15 31.87 -28.18 3.88
C MET A 15 30.44 -28.73 3.83
N THR A 16 30.26 -30.02 3.54
CA THR A 16 28.94 -30.65 3.57
C THR A 16 28.34 -30.64 4.98
N ASN A 17 29.13 -30.91 6.02
CA ASN A 17 28.66 -30.89 7.40
C ASN A 17 28.30 -29.46 7.85
N ILE A 18 29.13 -28.47 7.50
CA ILE A 18 28.82 -27.05 7.74
C ILE A 18 27.52 -26.65 7.01
N GLY A 19 27.34 -27.08 5.76
CA GLY A 19 26.12 -26.82 4.99
C GLY A 19 24.88 -27.47 5.61
N ALA A 20 24.98 -28.71 6.10
CA ALA A 20 23.88 -29.40 6.77
C ALA A 20 23.48 -28.71 8.08
N CYS A 21 24.45 -28.32 8.91
CA CYS A 21 24.18 -27.58 10.15
C CYS A 21 23.59 -26.20 9.88
N ALA A 22 24.09 -25.47 8.87
CA ALA A 22 23.52 -24.19 8.44
C ALA A 22 22.09 -24.34 7.92
N GLY A 23 21.81 -25.41 7.17
CA GLY A 23 20.46 -25.73 6.69
C GLY A 23 19.47 -26.03 7.81
N LEU A 24 19.88 -26.82 8.82
CA LEU A 24 19.07 -27.09 10.02
C LEU A 24 18.78 -25.81 10.83
N LEU A 25 19.79 -24.96 11.03
CA LEU A 25 19.62 -23.67 11.70
C LEU A 25 18.69 -22.74 10.91
N GLY A 26 18.83 -22.69 9.57
CA GLY A 26 17.94 -21.93 8.70
C GLY A 26 16.49 -22.42 8.75
N ALA A 27 16.28 -23.74 8.77
CA ALA A 27 14.95 -24.34 8.91
C ALA A 27 14.31 -24.03 10.28
N HIS A 28 15.10 -24.11 11.36
CA HIS A 28 14.63 -23.72 12.70
C HIS A 28 14.26 -22.23 12.77
N GLY A 29 15.08 -21.34 12.20
CA GLY A 29 14.78 -19.92 12.11
C GLY A 29 13.51 -19.63 11.31
N TYR A 30 13.31 -20.32 10.19
CA TYR A 30 12.10 -20.20 9.37
C TYR A 30 10.84 -20.67 10.10
N LEU A 31 10.91 -21.80 10.80
CA LEU A 31 9.80 -22.35 11.58
C LEU A 31 9.46 -21.44 12.78
N GLN A 32 10.48 -20.90 13.46
CA GLN A 32 10.29 -19.96 14.55
C GLN A 32 9.67 -18.65 14.08
N TYR A 33 10.18 -18.07 12.99
CA TYR A 33 9.62 -16.86 12.37
C TYR A 33 8.15 -17.03 12.01
N ASN A 34 7.78 -18.16 11.39
CA ASN A 34 6.39 -18.44 11.06
C ASN A 34 5.51 -18.66 12.30
N GLY A 35 6.03 -19.31 13.34
CA GLY A 35 5.33 -19.49 14.61
C GLY A 35 5.08 -18.16 15.33
N GLU A 36 6.06 -17.27 15.36
CA GLU A 36 5.92 -15.93 15.96
C GLU A 36 4.99 -15.03 15.14
N ARG A 37 5.06 -15.10 13.81
CA ARG A 37 4.12 -14.43 12.90
C ARG A 37 2.68 -14.89 13.15
N GLN A 38 2.45 -16.19 13.31
CA GLN A 38 1.12 -16.71 13.67
C GLN A 38 0.66 -16.22 15.05
N LYS A 39 1.55 -16.14 16.05
CA LYS A 39 1.22 -15.57 17.37
C LYS A 39 0.86 -14.08 17.28
N ALA A 40 1.58 -13.32 16.46
CA ALA A 40 1.31 -11.89 16.23
C ALA A 40 -0.06 -11.69 15.55
N TYR A 41 -0.38 -12.49 14.52
CA TYR A 41 -1.70 -12.46 13.89
C TYR A 41 -2.82 -12.77 14.89
N LYS A 42 -2.66 -13.82 15.73
CA LYS A 42 -3.64 -14.14 16.78
C LYS A 42 -3.84 -13.00 17.79
N ARG A 43 -2.77 -12.28 18.15
CA ARG A 43 -2.87 -11.11 19.06
C ARG A 43 -3.56 -9.93 18.40
N LEU A 44 -3.26 -9.65 17.13
CA LEU A 44 -3.90 -8.61 16.34
C LEU A 44 -5.40 -8.89 16.18
N GLU A 45 -5.74 -10.13 15.85
CA GLU A 45 -7.12 -10.60 15.71
C GLU A 45 -7.91 -10.43 17.02
N ARG A 46 -7.32 -10.79 18.17
CA ARG A 46 -7.95 -10.55 19.49
C ARG A 46 -8.20 -9.07 19.76
N ARG A 47 -7.25 -8.19 19.44
CA ARG A 47 -7.41 -6.73 19.62
C ARG A 47 -8.48 -6.16 18.70
N LEU A 48 -8.48 -6.58 17.44
CA LEU A 48 -9.50 -6.17 16.47
C LEU A 48 -10.89 -6.62 16.93
N ARG A 49 -11.03 -7.87 17.42
CA ARG A 49 -12.28 -8.37 18.00
C ARG A 49 -12.74 -7.55 19.20
N ALA A 50 -11.85 -7.25 20.16
CA ALA A 50 -12.21 -6.43 21.32
C ALA A 50 -12.72 -5.03 20.91
N ARG A 51 -12.01 -4.37 19.98
CA ARG A 51 -12.37 -3.03 19.48
C ARG A 51 -13.70 -3.04 18.71
N SER A 52 -13.94 -4.08 17.93
CA SER A 52 -15.19 -4.21 17.17
C SER A 52 -16.39 -4.54 18.07
N PHE A 53 -16.20 -5.23 19.21
CA PHE A 53 -17.25 -5.40 20.22
C PHE A 53 -17.61 -4.09 20.92
N GLU A 54 -16.61 -3.27 21.26
CA GLU A 54 -16.84 -1.93 21.81
C GLU A 54 -17.61 -1.05 20.83
N PHE A 55 -17.26 -1.11 19.55
CA PHE A 55 -17.94 -0.35 18.50
C PHE A 55 -19.37 -0.83 18.26
N TRP A 56 -19.60 -2.14 18.29
CA TRP A 56 -20.96 -2.70 18.23
C TRP A 56 -21.81 -2.28 19.42
N ARG A 57 -21.23 -2.30 20.63
CA ARG A 57 -21.90 -1.83 21.85
C ARG A 57 -22.34 -0.37 21.72
N LEU A 58 -21.45 0.51 21.23
CA LEU A 58 -21.76 1.92 20.94
C LEU A 58 -22.89 2.07 19.92
N ALA A 59 -22.85 1.30 18.83
CA ALA A 59 -23.88 1.36 17.78
C ALA A 59 -25.25 0.83 18.24
N SER A 60 -25.27 -0.09 19.21
CA SER A 60 -26.48 -0.71 19.76
C SER A 60 -27.16 0.12 20.87
N ASP A 61 -26.45 1.08 21.47
CA ASP A 61 -26.97 1.93 22.54
C ASP A 61 -27.83 3.07 21.98
N LEU A 62 -29.15 2.89 22.00
CA LEU A 62 -30.10 3.86 21.45
C LEU A 62 -30.09 5.21 22.18
N GLU A 63 -29.83 5.20 23.49
CA GLU A 63 -29.81 6.42 24.30
C GLU A 63 -28.58 7.25 23.97
N LEU A 64 -27.41 6.62 23.88
CA LEU A 64 -26.18 7.28 23.45
C LEU A 64 -26.28 7.76 21.99
N MET A 65 -26.83 6.92 21.10
CA MET A 65 -26.99 7.25 19.68
C MET A 65 -27.91 8.45 19.45
N SER A 66 -28.92 8.65 20.30
CA SER A 66 -29.84 9.80 20.20
C SER A 66 -29.19 11.15 20.49
N GLN A 67 -28.01 11.17 21.13
CA GLN A 67 -27.27 12.40 21.45
C GLN A 67 -26.40 12.88 20.28
N PHE A 68 -26.16 12.02 19.28
CA PHE A 68 -25.36 12.38 18.10
C PHE A 68 -26.23 12.95 16.98
N ASP A 69 -25.63 13.78 16.12
CA ASP A 69 -26.25 14.27 14.88
C ASP A 69 -26.61 13.08 13.96
N PRO A 70 -27.79 13.06 13.29
CA PRO A 70 -28.18 12.06 12.31
C PRO A 70 -27.08 11.59 11.33
N VAL A 71 -26.20 12.49 10.87
CA VAL A 71 -25.08 12.12 9.99
C VAL A 71 -24.06 11.23 10.72
N MET A 72 -23.72 11.61 11.95
CA MET A 72 -22.83 10.85 12.82
C MET A 72 -23.46 9.52 13.23
N GLN A 73 -24.78 9.49 13.48
CA GLN A 73 -25.50 8.25 13.74
C GLN A 73 -25.40 7.29 12.55
N HIS A 74 -25.54 7.80 11.33
CA HIS A 74 -25.46 6.99 10.12
C HIS A 74 -24.04 6.46 9.90
N PHE A 75 -23.03 7.28 10.17
CA PHE A 75 -21.61 6.88 10.12
C PHE A 75 -21.30 5.77 11.14
N ILE A 76 -21.71 5.94 12.41
CA ILE A 76 -21.47 4.96 13.47
C ILE A 76 -22.21 3.64 13.15
N ARG A 77 -23.47 3.71 12.68
CA ARG A 77 -24.22 2.50 12.30
C ARG A 77 -23.60 1.79 11.11
N HIS A 78 -23.18 2.53 10.08
CA HIS A 78 -22.59 1.93 8.88
C HIS A 78 -21.25 1.24 9.20
N ASN A 79 -20.37 1.92 9.93
CA ASN A 79 -19.10 1.34 10.37
C ASN A 79 -19.30 0.19 11.36
N GLY A 80 -20.30 0.29 12.26
CA GLY A 80 -20.61 -0.76 13.23
C GLY A 80 -21.11 -2.03 12.54
N VAL A 81 -21.96 -1.90 11.52
CA VAL A 81 -22.42 -3.03 10.71
C VAL A 81 -21.28 -3.65 9.88
N LEU A 82 -20.43 -2.83 9.26
CA LEU A 82 -19.29 -3.32 8.46
C LEU A 82 -18.25 -4.05 9.32
N HIS A 83 -17.90 -3.49 10.48
CA HIS A 83 -16.97 -4.14 11.41
C HIS A 83 -17.60 -5.36 12.10
N ALA A 84 -18.92 -5.36 12.33
CA ALA A 84 -19.59 -6.51 12.91
C ALA A 84 -19.91 -7.64 11.93
N ALA A 85 -20.00 -7.37 10.63
CA ALA A 85 -20.16 -8.40 9.60
C ALA A 85 -19.02 -9.44 9.64
N HIS A 86 -17.83 -9.04 10.08
CA HIS A 86 -16.68 -9.93 10.26
C HIS A 86 -16.86 -10.91 11.44
N PHE A 87 -17.66 -10.56 12.46
CA PHE A 87 -17.95 -11.47 13.59
C PHE A 87 -18.87 -12.62 13.23
N ALA A 88 -19.85 -12.36 12.35
CA ALA A 88 -20.79 -13.39 11.92
C ALA A 88 -20.09 -14.48 11.09
N PHE A 89 -18.96 -14.17 10.43
CA PHE A 89 -18.14 -15.18 9.78
C PHE A 89 -17.32 -16.01 10.80
N ASP A 90 -16.69 -15.34 11.77
CA ASP A 90 -15.84 -15.99 12.77
C ASP A 90 -16.58 -16.90 13.76
N MET A 91 -17.82 -16.56 14.16
CA MET A 91 -18.60 -17.40 15.07
C MET A 91 -19.11 -18.69 14.43
N TYR A 92 -19.23 -18.73 13.10
CA TYR A 92 -19.69 -19.91 12.37
C TYR A 92 -18.54 -20.83 11.91
N GLU A 93 -17.31 -20.32 11.83
CA GLU A 93 -16.15 -21.13 11.41
C GLU A 93 -15.51 -21.99 12.52
N LYS A 94 -15.90 -21.84 13.81
CA LYS A 94 -15.33 -22.67 14.90
C LYS A 94 -16.32 -23.12 15.98
N PRO A 95 -17.03 -24.23 15.80
CA PRO A 95 -17.37 -25.10 16.92
C PRO A 95 -16.21 -26.11 17.09
N GLY A 96 -15.30 -25.86 18.05
CA GLY A 96 -14.56 -26.97 18.66
C GLY A 96 -13.04 -26.88 18.85
N HIS A 97 -12.35 -25.79 18.47
CA HIS A 97 -10.87 -25.79 18.55
C HIS A 97 -10.22 -24.94 19.66
N ASP A 98 -11.00 -24.21 20.46
CA ASP A 98 -10.47 -23.33 21.51
C ASP A 98 -10.60 -23.90 22.94
N ALA A 99 -10.91 -25.20 23.09
CA ALA A 99 -11.04 -25.87 24.40
C ALA A 99 -9.80 -26.69 24.83
N VAL A 100 -8.67 -26.58 24.15
CA VAL A 100 -7.42 -27.26 24.52
C VAL A 100 -6.31 -26.23 24.65
N ASP A 101 -6.26 -25.54 25.78
CA ASP A 101 -5.03 -24.99 26.37
C ASP A 101 -5.36 -24.49 27.80
N ALA A 102 -5.85 -25.43 28.62
CA ALA A 102 -5.70 -25.31 30.07
C ALA A 102 -4.25 -25.70 30.43
N PRO A 103 -3.60 -25.02 31.38
CA PRO A 103 -2.19 -25.26 31.70
C PRO A 103 -2.04 -26.63 32.37
N GLN A 104 -1.55 -27.63 31.62
CA GLN A 104 -1.05 -28.85 32.24
C GLN A 104 0.32 -28.56 32.84
N ALA A 105 0.34 -28.47 34.16
CA ALA A 105 1.54 -28.61 34.97
C ALA A 105 2.19 -29.97 34.64
N ILE A 106 3.37 -29.93 34.01
CA ILE A 106 4.24 -31.10 33.90
C ILE A 106 5.28 -30.99 35.01
N THR A 107 5.15 -31.95 35.93
CA THR A 107 6.05 -32.31 37.01
C THR A 107 7.50 -32.48 36.57
N ALA A 108 8.38 -32.12 37.49
CA ALA A 108 9.83 -32.21 37.43
C ALA A 108 10.37 -33.55 36.92
N THR A 109 11.47 -33.48 36.16
CA THR A 109 12.56 -34.44 36.28
C THR A 109 13.88 -33.71 36.03
N ASP A 110 14.76 -33.80 37.01
CA ASP A 110 16.04 -33.11 37.12
C ASP A 110 17.01 -33.44 35.98
N ASN A 111 17.68 -32.41 35.46
CA ASN A 111 19.10 -32.47 35.12
C ASN A 111 19.69 -31.03 35.09
N PRO A 112 20.66 -30.70 35.98
CA PRO A 112 21.27 -29.40 36.03
C PRO A 112 22.55 -29.38 35.18
N GLY A 113 22.64 -28.45 34.23
CA GLY A 113 23.90 -28.18 33.54
C GLY A 113 23.80 -27.99 32.04
N ALA A 114 23.08 -26.98 31.59
CA ALA A 114 23.37 -26.34 30.32
C ALA A 114 23.03 -24.86 30.46
N SER A 115 24.07 -24.04 30.51
CA SER A 115 23.97 -22.59 30.37
C SER A 115 23.17 -22.28 29.12
N VAL A 116 21.95 -21.77 29.30
CA VAL A 116 21.18 -21.12 28.24
C VAL A 116 22.07 -20.01 27.68
N PRO A 117 22.47 -20.05 26.41
CA PRO A 117 23.01 -18.86 25.77
C PRO A 117 21.85 -17.88 25.71
N THR A 118 21.97 -16.78 26.44
CA THR A 118 21.13 -15.60 26.24
C THR A 118 21.30 -15.16 24.78
N GLU A 119 20.39 -15.57 23.91
CA GLU A 119 20.33 -15.06 22.55
C GLU A 119 20.05 -13.55 22.61
N PRO A 120 20.82 -12.71 21.89
CA PRO A 120 20.53 -11.30 21.80
C PRO A 120 19.15 -11.08 21.13
N PRO A 121 18.41 -10.04 21.51
CA PRO A 121 17.09 -9.77 20.94
C PRO A 121 17.17 -9.59 19.42
N GLN A 122 16.31 -10.31 18.69
CA GLN A 122 16.20 -10.22 17.23
C GLN A 122 15.99 -8.76 16.79
N GLU A 123 16.84 -8.30 15.87
CA GLU A 123 16.72 -7.00 15.22
C GLU A 123 15.47 -6.97 14.34
N ILE A 124 14.37 -6.46 14.90
CA ILE A 124 13.19 -6.10 14.13
C ILE A 124 13.63 -5.01 13.12
N GLY A 125 13.53 -5.29 11.82
CA GLY A 125 14.00 -4.40 10.73
C GLY A 125 13.33 -3.01 10.74
N ALA A 126 13.91 -2.05 10.00
CA ALA A 126 13.43 -0.66 9.90
C ALA A 126 11.92 -0.57 9.58
N TYR A 127 11.25 0.46 10.11
CA TYR A 127 9.80 0.63 9.90
C TYR A 127 9.47 1.02 8.46
N TYR A 128 10.23 1.97 7.89
CA TYR A 128 10.09 2.41 6.50
C TYR A 128 11.00 1.62 5.56
N VAL A 129 10.53 1.46 4.32
CA VAL A 129 11.35 0.90 3.24
C VAL A 129 12.36 1.94 2.78
N THR A 130 13.64 1.61 2.87
CA THR A 130 14.71 2.50 2.39
C THR A 130 14.53 2.80 0.90
N PRO A 131 14.60 4.08 0.48
CA PRO A 131 14.57 4.44 -0.92
C PRO A 131 15.67 3.72 -1.70
N ILE A 132 15.33 3.24 -2.90
CA ILE A 132 16.28 2.57 -3.79
C ILE A 132 17.14 3.66 -4.44
N ASP A 133 18.47 3.48 -4.44
CA ASP A 133 19.33 4.27 -5.33
C ASP A 133 18.97 3.93 -6.78
N TYR A 134 18.33 4.89 -7.43
CA TYR A 134 17.81 4.69 -8.77
C TYR A 134 18.92 4.49 -9.80
N VAL A 135 20.07 5.14 -9.62
CA VAL A 135 21.21 5.06 -10.54
C VAL A 135 21.85 3.68 -10.45
N GLU A 136 22.09 3.20 -9.23
CA GLU A 136 22.63 1.85 -9.01
C GLU A 136 21.66 0.78 -9.53
N ASN A 137 20.36 0.96 -9.30
CA ASN A 137 19.35 0.03 -9.80
C ASN A 137 19.38 -0.05 -11.33
N LEU A 138 19.41 1.08 -12.04
CA LEU A 138 19.53 1.10 -13.50
C LEU A 138 20.81 0.41 -13.99
N ALA A 139 21.93 0.59 -13.31
CA ALA A 139 23.20 -0.06 -13.68
C ALA A 139 23.09 -1.59 -13.63
N ASN A 140 22.29 -2.13 -12.70
CA ASN A 140 22.11 -3.56 -12.49
C ASN A 140 21.04 -4.20 -13.37
N ILE A 141 20.27 -3.43 -14.16
CA ILE A 141 19.24 -3.98 -15.03
C ILE A 141 19.87 -4.63 -16.26
N HIS A 142 19.59 -5.92 -16.44
CA HIS A 142 19.94 -6.68 -17.63
C HIS A 142 18.75 -6.74 -18.60
N VAL A 143 18.80 -5.94 -19.67
CA VAL A 143 17.69 -5.77 -20.62
C VAL A 143 17.13 -7.11 -21.14
N GLY A 144 18.00 -8.05 -21.52
CA GLY A 144 17.57 -9.35 -22.07
C GLY A 144 16.82 -10.22 -21.06
N THR A 145 17.34 -10.35 -19.84
CA THR A 145 16.71 -11.19 -18.81
C THR A 145 15.43 -10.56 -18.28
N THR A 146 15.41 -9.22 -18.11
CA THR A 146 14.20 -8.49 -17.71
C THR A 146 13.10 -8.64 -18.77
N ARG A 147 13.41 -8.53 -20.07
CA ARG A 147 12.43 -8.74 -21.15
C ARG A 147 11.86 -10.15 -21.17
N ALA A 148 12.70 -11.17 -21.00
CA ALA A 148 12.23 -12.56 -20.92
C ALA A 148 11.25 -12.74 -19.74
N LYS A 149 11.60 -12.22 -18.56
CA LYS A 149 10.75 -12.27 -17.37
C LYS A 149 9.44 -11.49 -17.53
N MET A 150 9.46 -10.38 -18.29
CA MET A 150 8.25 -9.65 -18.64
C MET A 150 7.29 -10.48 -19.49
N GLN A 151 7.81 -11.21 -20.48
CA GLN A 151 6.98 -12.09 -21.32
C GLN A 151 6.35 -13.23 -20.51
N GLU A 152 7.09 -13.80 -19.57
CA GLU A 152 6.57 -14.81 -18.63
C GLU A 152 5.42 -14.23 -17.78
N LEU A 153 5.62 -13.05 -17.19
CA LEU A 153 4.58 -12.37 -16.41
C LEU A 153 3.36 -11.98 -17.26
N GLU A 154 3.56 -11.57 -18.51
CA GLU A 154 2.46 -11.30 -19.43
C GLU A 154 1.64 -12.56 -19.72
N ALA A 155 2.29 -13.72 -19.93
CA ALA A 155 1.60 -14.99 -20.10
C ALA A 155 0.85 -15.43 -18.83
N GLU A 156 1.47 -15.27 -17.66
CA GLU A 156 0.86 -15.54 -16.36
C GLU A 156 -0.38 -14.66 -16.14
N LYS A 157 -0.26 -13.35 -16.40
CA LYS A 157 -1.39 -12.42 -16.34
C LYS A 157 -2.54 -12.90 -17.23
N GLN A 158 -2.28 -13.20 -18.51
CA GLN A 158 -3.32 -13.65 -19.42
C GLN A 158 -4.00 -14.94 -18.95
N THR A 159 -3.26 -15.83 -18.29
CA THR A 159 -3.82 -17.04 -17.67
C THR A 159 -4.74 -16.70 -16.51
N LEU A 160 -4.31 -15.85 -15.57
CA LEU A 160 -5.13 -15.38 -14.44
C LEU A 160 -6.42 -14.70 -14.92
N LEU A 161 -6.35 -13.92 -15.99
CA LEU A 161 -7.51 -13.24 -16.57
C LEU A 161 -8.53 -14.21 -17.14
N LYS A 162 -8.08 -15.24 -17.87
CA LYS A 162 -8.95 -16.29 -18.41
C LYS A 162 -9.63 -17.08 -17.29
N GLU A 163 -8.90 -17.42 -16.24
CA GLU A 163 -9.47 -18.11 -15.07
C GLU A 163 -10.48 -17.24 -14.32
N ALA A 164 -10.20 -15.94 -14.17
CA ALA A 164 -11.15 -14.99 -13.60
C ALA A 164 -12.43 -14.88 -14.44
N GLU A 165 -12.31 -14.78 -15.77
CA GLU A 165 -13.47 -14.75 -16.68
C GLU A 165 -14.29 -16.03 -16.61
N TYR A 166 -13.64 -17.19 -16.52
CA TYR A 166 -14.32 -18.47 -16.32
C TYR A 166 -15.12 -18.50 -15.00
N LEU A 167 -14.53 -18.03 -13.89
CA LEU A 167 -15.25 -17.93 -12.61
C LEU A 167 -16.41 -16.95 -12.67
N LEU A 168 -16.29 -15.85 -13.41
CA LEU A 168 -17.39 -14.91 -13.61
C LEU A 168 -18.56 -15.57 -14.34
N TYR A 169 -18.28 -16.34 -15.40
CA TYR A 169 -19.29 -17.13 -16.10
C TYR A 169 -19.95 -18.17 -15.20
N MET A 170 -19.15 -18.94 -14.45
CA MET A 170 -19.65 -19.94 -13.49
C MET A 170 -20.54 -19.31 -12.42
N ASN A 171 -20.13 -18.16 -11.88
CA ASN A 171 -20.92 -17.43 -10.90
C ASN A 171 -22.27 -16.98 -11.48
N ALA A 172 -22.28 -16.39 -12.67
CA ALA A 172 -23.52 -15.99 -13.35
C ALA A 172 -24.47 -17.18 -13.58
N GLN A 173 -23.93 -18.35 -13.96
CA GLN A 173 -24.72 -19.57 -14.11
C GLN A 173 -25.30 -20.07 -12.77
N GLN A 174 -24.52 -20.00 -11.69
CA GLN A 174 -24.97 -20.37 -10.36
C GLN A 174 -26.05 -19.43 -9.84
N GLN A 175 -25.87 -18.12 -10.00
CA GLN A 175 -26.88 -17.10 -9.66
C GLN A 175 -28.17 -17.32 -10.45
N TYR A 176 -28.08 -17.57 -11.77
CA TYR A 176 -29.23 -17.94 -12.59
C TYR A 176 -29.94 -19.18 -12.03
N THR A 177 -29.20 -20.24 -11.75
CA THR A 177 -29.76 -21.51 -11.23
C THR A 177 -30.42 -21.31 -9.87
N TYR A 178 -29.80 -20.52 -9.00
CA TYR A 178 -30.32 -20.18 -7.68
C TYR A 178 -31.66 -19.45 -7.75
N CYS A 179 -31.80 -18.49 -8.68
CA CYS A 179 -33.04 -17.74 -8.87
C CYS A 179 -34.16 -18.56 -9.56
N HIS A 180 -33.83 -19.58 -10.35
CA HIS A 180 -34.78 -20.31 -11.19
C HIS A 180 -35.09 -21.74 -10.71
N LYS A 181 -34.58 -22.16 -9.54
CA LYS A 181 -34.98 -23.42 -8.89
C LYS A 181 -35.94 -23.13 -7.73
N PRO A 182 -37.26 -23.26 -7.93
CA PRO A 182 -38.26 -22.94 -6.89
C PRO A 182 -38.27 -23.96 -5.75
N GLU A 183 -37.83 -25.20 -6.00
CA GLU A 183 -37.78 -26.29 -5.02
C GLU A 183 -36.35 -26.44 -4.49
N MET A 184 -35.98 -25.61 -3.51
CA MET A 184 -34.73 -25.76 -2.75
C MET A 184 -34.99 -25.72 -1.25
N ASP A 185 -34.52 -26.74 -0.58
CA ASP A 185 -34.33 -26.89 0.86
C ASP A 185 -33.49 -25.73 1.41
N GLU A 186 -33.65 -25.34 2.68
CA GLU A 186 -32.86 -24.24 3.26
C GLU A 186 -31.36 -24.56 3.30
N GLU A 187 -31.00 -25.82 3.52
CA GLU A 187 -29.59 -26.26 3.52
C GLU A 187 -28.97 -26.10 2.12
N GLU A 188 -29.64 -26.56 1.06
CA GLU A 188 -29.17 -26.40 -0.31
C GLU A 188 -29.14 -24.92 -0.71
N ARG A 189 -30.12 -24.12 -0.29
CA ARG A 189 -30.15 -22.67 -0.49
C ARG A 189 -28.93 -22.00 0.15
N GLN A 190 -28.59 -22.37 1.39
CA GLN A 190 -27.43 -21.84 2.08
C GLN A 190 -26.12 -22.24 1.40
N ARG A 191 -26.00 -23.52 1.03
CA ARG A 191 -24.85 -24.02 0.27
C ARG A 191 -24.65 -23.25 -1.03
N ARG A 192 -25.71 -23.01 -1.81
CA ARG A 192 -25.63 -22.26 -3.07
C ARG A 192 -25.20 -20.80 -2.87
N ARG A 193 -25.71 -20.14 -1.83
CA ARG A 193 -25.24 -18.78 -1.47
C ARG A 193 -23.74 -18.77 -1.17
N GLN A 194 -23.26 -19.77 -0.44
CA GLN A 194 -21.84 -19.90 -0.12
C GLN A 194 -20.99 -20.21 -1.37
N GLU A 195 -21.46 -21.08 -2.27
CA GLU A 195 -20.80 -21.37 -3.55
C GLU A 195 -20.65 -20.10 -4.42
N ILE A 196 -21.73 -19.33 -4.57
CA ILE A 196 -21.74 -18.04 -5.29
C ILE A 196 -20.73 -17.06 -4.66
N HIS A 197 -20.78 -16.89 -3.35
CA HIS A 197 -19.88 -15.99 -2.63
C HIS A 197 -18.41 -16.40 -2.75
N LEU A 198 -18.11 -17.71 -2.69
CA LEU A 198 -16.77 -18.23 -2.87
C LEU A 198 -16.24 -17.95 -4.29
N CYS A 199 -17.10 -18.06 -5.31
CA CYS A 199 -16.74 -17.70 -6.68
C CYS A 199 -16.38 -16.21 -6.79
N GLU A 200 -17.14 -15.32 -6.15
CA GLU A 200 -16.86 -13.87 -6.11
C GLU A 200 -15.53 -13.54 -5.43
N ILE A 201 -15.27 -14.12 -4.26
CA ILE A 201 -14.00 -13.94 -3.55
C ILE A 201 -12.83 -14.38 -4.43
N THR A 202 -12.96 -15.56 -5.05
CA THR A 202 -11.89 -16.13 -5.88
C THR A 202 -11.67 -15.31 -7.14
N TYR A 203 -12.73 -14.84 -7.79
CA TYR A 203 -12.66 -13.90 -8.91
C TYR A 203 -11.88 -12.63 -8.54
N ASN A 204 -12.26 -11.97 -7.44
CA ASN A 204 -11.60 -10.74 -6.97
C ASN A 204 -10.12 -10.99 -6.66
N ARG A 205 -9.78 -12.15 -6.08
CA ARG A 205 -8.40 -12.52 -5.80
C ARG A 205 -7.58 -12.70 -7.07
N LEU A 206 -8.08 -13.45 -8.06
CA LEU A 206 -7.40 -13.62 -9.35
C LEU A 206 -7.21 -12.29 -10.05
N ARG A 207 -8.21 -11.40 -9.97
CA ARG A 207 -8.13 -10.08 -10.58
C ARG A 207 -7.12 -9.16 -9.91
N SER A 208 -7.11 -9.12 -8.58
CA SER A 208 -6.09 -8.43 -7.81
C SER A 208 -4.67 -8.95 -8.11
N MET A 209 -4.50 -10.27 -8.28
CA MET A 209 -3.21 -10.84 -8.69
C MET A 209 -2.79 -10.38 -10.09
N ALA A 210 -3.70 -10.35 -11.05
CA ALA A 210 -3.44 -9.86 -12.40
C ALA A 210 -3.08 -8.36 -12.40
N ASP A 211 -3.79 -7.55 -11.62
CA ASP A 211 -3.50 -6.11 -11.47
C ASP A 211 -2.14 -5.90 -10.80
N GLY A 212 -1.77 -6.76 -9.84
CA GLY A 212 -0.43 -6.78 -9.25
C GLY A 212 0.69 -7.14 -10.24
N ILE A 213 0.41 -8.00 -11.24
CA ILE A 213 1.34 -8.23 -12.36
C ILE A 213 1.43 -6.98 -13.23
N ASP A 214 0.30 -6.34 -13.55
CA ASP A 214 0.28 -5.14 -14.39
C ASP A 214 1.09 -3.99 -13.79
N ILE A 215 0.93 -3.72 -12.49
CA ILE A 215 1.71 -2.71 -11.79
C ILE A 215 3.21 -3.00 -11.91
N ARG A 216 3.62 -4.27 -11.76
CA ARG A 216 5.02 -4.69 -11.91
C ARG A 216 5.52 -4.51 -13.34
N LEU A 217 4.74 -4.90 -14.34
CA LEU A 217 5.07 -4.74 -15.75
C LEU A 217 5.20 -3.26 -16.12
N CYS A 218 4.31 -2.38 -15.66
CA CYS A 218 4.41 -0.94 -15.88
C CYS A 218 5.72 -0.38 -15.32
N LYS A 219 6.07 -0.73 -14.06
CA LYS A 219 7.35 -0.32 -13.45
C LYS A 219 8.56 -0.85 -14.23
N TRP A 220 8.53 -2.09 -14.70
CA TRP A 220 9.63 -2.66 -15.49
C TRP A 220 9.75 -2.06 -16.89
N ARG A 221 8.63 -1.78 -17.58
CA ARG A 221 8.64 -1.06 -18.86
C ARG A 221 9.31 0.30 -18.70
N GLN A 222 8.93 1.04 -17.66
CA GLN A 222 9.53 2.34 -17.34
C GLN A 222 11.03 2.22 -17.04
N SER A 223 11.43 1.31 -16.14
CA SER A 223 12.84 1.14 -15.80
C SER A 223 13.69 0.68 -16.99
N LEU A 224 13.14 -0.16 -17.88
CA LEU A 224 13.81 -0.54 -19.12
C LEU A 224 13.94 0.62 -20.10
N GLN A 225 12.90 1.44 -20.23
CA GLN A 225 12.96 2.66 -21.04
C GLN A 225 14.06 3.59 -20.53
N HIS A 226 14.09 3.85 -19.23
CA HIS A 226 15.13 4.68 -18.60
C HIS A 226 16.53 4.07 -18.78
N LYS A 227 16.66 2.74 -18.66
CA LYS A 227 17.92 2.02 -18.91
C LYS A 227 18.40 2.22 -20.35
N LEU A 228 17.51 2.05 -21.33
CA LEU A 228 17.84 2.23 -22.74
C LEU A 228 18.19 3.69 -23.08
N ALA A 229 17.47 4.67 -22.51
CA ALA A 229 17.76 6.09 -22.67
C ALA A 229 19.14 6.45 -22.08
N SER A 230 19.43 5.94 -20.88
CA SER A 230 20.71 6.11 -20.21
C SER A 230 21.87 5.46 -20.98
N ASP A 231 21.73 4.21 -21.43
CA ASP A 231 22.77 3.50 -22.19
C ASP A 231 23.02 4.13 -23.57
N ALA A 232 21.99 4.75 -24.17
CA ALA A 232 22.10 5.48 -25.43
C ALA A 232 22.75 6.87 -25.29
N GLY A 233 22.99 7.35 -24.06
CA GLY A 233 23.45 8.71 -23.80
C GLY A 233 22.45 9.78 -24.25
N ASN A 234 21.15 9.46 -24.26
CA ASN A 234 20.10 10.41 -24.63
C ASN A 234 19.61 11.16 -23.39
N ASP A 235 20.03 12.41 -23.27
CA ASP A 235 19.64 13.29 -22.15
C ASP A 235 18.29 14.00 -22.37
N SER A 236 17.58 13.70 -23.47
CA SER A 236 16.25 14.27 -23.71
C SER A 236 15.23 13.67 -22.75
N LEU A 237 14.60 14.52 -21.93
CA LEU A 237 13.53 14.14 -20.99
C LEU A 237 12.41 13.33 -21.66
N ASP A 238 12.05 13.66 -22.89
CA ASP A 238 10.97 12.95 -23.62
C ASP A 238 11.29 11.46 -23.81
N SER A 239 12.57 11.09 -23.91
CA SER A 239 12.97 9.68 -24.04
C SER A 239 12.86 8.90 -22.72
N TRP A 240 12.78 9.61 -21.60
CA TRP A 240 12.59 9.03 -20.26
C TRP A 240 11.12 8.92 -19.89
N LEU A 241 10.26 9.80 -20.38
CA LEU A 241 8.85 9.81 -20.00
C LEU A 241 8.06 8.70 -20.72
N PRO A 242 7.15 7.98 -20.03
CA PRO A 242 6.28 7.01 -20.68
C PRO A 242 5.39 7.66 -21.74
N GLU A 243 5.22 7.00 -22.88
CA GLU A 243 4.21 7.39 -23.87
C GLU A 243 2.81 7.22 -23.26
N SER A 244 2.08 8.33 -23.16
CA SER A 244 0.71 8.34 -22.66
C SER A 244 -0.26 8.65 -23.79
N ASN A 245 -1.04 7.64 -24.18
CA ASN A 245 -2.10 7.80 -25.18
C ASN A 245 -3.42 8.29 -24.56
N THR A 246 -3.53 8.26 -23.22
CA THR A 246 -4.78 8.50 -22.49
C THR A 246 -4.80 9.83 -21.75
N ILE A 247 -3.63 10.39 -21.42
CA ILE A 247 -3.50 11.59 -20.59
C ILE A 247 -2.59 12.59 -21.29
N ASP A 248 -3.13 13.78 -21.58
CA ASP A 248 -2.30 14.96 -21.86
C ASP A 248 -1.86 15.62 -20.54
N PHE A 249 -0.61 15.40 -20.16
CA PHE A 249 -0.02 15.93 -18.93
C PHE A 249 -0.08 17.46 -18.81
N LYS A 250 -0.25 18.18 -19.93
CA LYS A 250 -0.32 19.65 -19.93
C LYS A 250 -1.69 20.18 -19.54
N THR A 251 -2.75 19.38 -19.66
CA THR A 251 -4.15 19.78 -19.43
C THR A 251 -4.88 18.92 -18.41
N HIS A 252 -4.25 17.82 -17.98
CA HIS A 252 -4.76 16.93 -16.95
C HIS A 252 -4.94 17.64 -15.60
N ASP A 253 -6.02 17.30 -14.91
CA ASP A 253 -6.32 17.77 -13.56
C ASP A 253 -6.01 16.65 -12.55
N PRO A 254 -4.91 16.75 -11.78
CA PRO A 254 -4.45 15.70 -10.88
C PRO A 254 -5.21 15.69 -9.53
N THR A 255 -6.49 16.08 -9.49
CA THR A 255 -7.25 16.21 -8.23
C THR A 255 -7.29 14.92 -7.40
N LEU A 256 -7.50 13.75 -8.04
CA LEU A 256 -7.51 12.47 -7.31
C LEU A 256 -6.11 12.10 -6.77
N ALA A 257 -5.05 12.43 -7.50
CA ALA A 257 -3.68 12.18 -7.03
C ALA A 257 -3.33 13.08 -5.84
N ILE A 258 -3.80 14.33 -5.83
CA ILE A 258 -3.64 15.25 -4.70
C ILE A 258 -4.34 14.68 -3.47
N GLN A 259 -5.61 14.28 -3.60
CA GLN A 259 -6.38 13.71 -2.48
C GLN A 259 -5.70 12.48 -1.87
N GLU A 260 -5.17 11.59 -2.70
CA GLU A 260 -4.48 10.39 -2.20
C GLU A 260 -3.16 10.74 -1.48
N MET A 261 -2.42 11.73 -1.98
CA MET A 261 -1.20 12.20 -1.32
C MET A 261 -1.49 12.92 0.01
N GLU A 262 -2.58 13.68 0.08
CA GLU A 262 -3.07 14.29 1.33
C GLU A 262 -3.51 13.23 2.36
N ASN A 263 -4.21 12.18 1.92
CA ASN A 263 -4.55 11.05 2.80
C ASN A 263 -3.28 10.38 3.37
N PHE A 264 -2.26 10.21 2.53
CA PHE A 264 -0.98 9.63 2.95
C PHE A 264 -0.18 10.57 3.88
N GLN A 265 -0.25 11.88 3.66
CA GLN A 265 0.32 12.89 4.54
C GLN A 265 -0.25 12.76 5.96
N VAL A 266 -1.58 12.67 6.10
CA VAL A 266 -2.26 12.49 7.40
C VAL A 266 -1.81 11.21 8.10
N GLN A 267 -1.65 10.10 7.36
CA GLN A 267 -1.14 8.85 7.92
C GLN A 267 0.27 9.00 8.48
N ILE A 268 1.18 9.67 7.75
CA ILE A 268 2.55 9.90 8.22
C ILE A 268 2.56 10.84 9.44
N GLU A 269 1.70 11.86 9.50
CA GLU A 269 1.57 12.73 10.67
C GLU A 269 1.15 11.94 11.93
N GLU A 270 0.18 11.03 11.78
CA GLU A 270 -0.22 10.11 12.85
C GLU A 270 0.95 9.22 13.29
N GLU A 271 1.73 8.67 12.35
CA GLU A 271 2.91 7.86 12.65
C GLU A 271 4.01 8.67 13.37
N VAL A 272 4.29 9.89 12.92
CA VAL A 272 5.23 10.82 13.58
C VAL A 272 4.80 11.06 15.02
N PHE A 273 3.52 11.36 15.24
CA PHE A 273 2.98 11.58 16.57
C PHE A 273 3.12 10.33 17.45
N MET A 274 2.83 9.14 16.90
CA MET A 274 3.01 7.87 17.60
C MET A 274 4.48 7.62 18.00
N PHE A 275 5.45 7.92 17.14
CA PHE A 275 6.86 7.79 17.46
C PHE A 275 7.31 8.81 18.53
N GLU A 276 6.85 10.05 18.45
CA GLU A 276 7.12 11.06 19.47
C GLU A 276 6.58 10.65 20.85
N GLN A 277 5.36 10.13 20.91
CA GLN A 277 4.79 9.58 22.14
C GLN A 277 5.64 8.42 22.67
N PHE A 278 6.01 7.47 21.82
CA PHE A 278 6.84 6.32 22.19
C PHE A 278 8.17 6.74 22.83
N LEU A 279 8.79 7.83 22.36
CA LEU A 279 10.04 8.34 22.93
C LEU A 279 9.87 8.97 24.32
N THR A 280 8.69 9.49 24.64
CA THR A 280 8.39 10.09 25.95
C THR A 280 8.02 9.05 27.01
N GLU A 281 7.57 7.87 26.61
CA GLU A 281 7.11 6.84 27.54
C GLU A 281 8.27 6.23 28.36
N PRO A 282 8.11 6.13 29.70
CA PRO A 282 9.04 5.42 30.55
C PRO A 282 8.90 3.91 30.36
N GLY A 283 10.02 3.17 30.39
CA GLY A 283 10.03 1.70 30.34
C GLY A 283 10.58 1.09 29.06
N HIS A 284 10.84 1.89 28.01
CA HIS A 284 11.48 1.43 26.78
C HIS A 284 13.01 1.36 26.92
N THR A 285 13.63 0.37 26.30
CA THR A 285 15.09 0.22 26.29
C THR A 285 15.76 1.29 25.43
N GLU A 286 17.04 1.57 25.67
CA GLU A 286 17.80 2.54 24.89
C GLU A 286 17.85 2.17 23.40
N GLN A 287 17.99 0.89 23.08
CA GLN A 287 17.95 0.38 21.70
C GLN A 287 16.60 0.64 21.01
N GLN A 288 15.49 0.43 21.72
CA GLN A 288 14.15 0.72 21.20
C GLN A 288 13.96 2.21 20.95
N ARG A 289 14.46 3.06 21.85
CA ARG A 289 14.41 4.52 21.70
C ARG A 289 15.27 4.98 20.53
N GLU A 290 16.48 4.48 20.38
CA GLU A 290 17.37 4.84 19.27
C GLU A 290 16.80 4.42 17.92
N ARG A 291 16.17 3.25 17.87
CA ARG A 291 15.44 2.84 16.68
C ARG A 291 14.26 3.76 16.39
N CYS A 292 13.43 4.04 17.39
CA CYS A 292 12.29 4.93 17.23
C CYS A 292 12.71 6.33 16.77
N ARG A 293 13.88 6.83 17.20
CA ARG A 293 14.47 8.08 16.67
C ARG A 293 14.77 7.99 15.18
N ARG A 294 15.38 6.89 14.72
CA ARG A 294 15.63 6.67 13.28
C ARG A 294 14.33 6.59 12.48
N ASP A 295 13.38 5.78 12.94
CA ASP A 295 12.07 5.66 12.29
C ASP A 295 11.33 7.03 12.27
N LEU A 296 11.42 7.83 13.34
CA LEU A 296 10.88 9.20 13.39
C LEU A 296 11.58 10.16 12.42
N GLU A 297 12.90 10.08 12.29
CA GLU A 297 13.66 10.87 11.33
C GLU A 297 13.26 10.53 9.90
N ASP A 298 13.15 9.24 9.58
CA ASP A 298 12.67 8.75 8.29
C ASP A 298 11.24 9.23 8.00
N ALA A 299 10.33 9.14 8.98
CA ALA A 299 8.95 9.63 8.87
C ALA A 299 8.90 11.13 8.54
N ARG A 300 9.72 11.94 9.22
CA ARG A 300 9.81 13.40 8.98
C ARG A 300 10.39 13.73 7.61
N ILE A 301 11.34 12.94 7.12
CA ILE A 301 11.88 13.08 5.76
C ILE A 301 10.78 12.75 4.74
N LEU A 302 10.05 11.65 4.96
CA LEU A 302 8.97 11.21 4.09
C LEU A 302 7.83 12.25 4.05
N LEU A 303 7.44 12.80 5.20
CA LEU A 303 6.42 13.85 5.30
C LEU A 303 6.77 15.07 4.43
N LYS A 304 8.01 15.57 4.55
CA LYS A 304 8.51 16.67 3.71
C LYS A 304 8.51 16.33 2.21
N ALA A 305 8.80 15.07 1.88
CA ALA A 305 8.77 14.61 0.50
C ALA A 305 7.34 14.61 -0.05
N VAL A 306 6.36 14.17 0.74
CA VAL A 306 4.93 14.22 0.38
C VAL A 306 4.48 15.67 0.18
N ASP A 307 4.82 16.59 1.08
CA ASP A 307 4.51 18.02 0.93
C ASP A 307 5.03 18.59 -0.40
N GLY A 308 6.27 18.24 -0.74
CA GLY A 308 6.89 18.67 -2.00
C GLY A 308 6.16 18.14 -3.24
N VAL A 309 5.73 16.87 -3.20
CA VAL A 309 4.96 16.25 -4.30
C VAL A 309 3.57 16.88 -4.41
N VAL A 310 2.85 17.06 -3.30
CA VAL A 310 1.54 17.73 -3.27
C VAL A 310 1.66 19.12 -3.89
N TRP A 311 2.66 19.91 -3.47
CA TRP A 311 2.86 21.25 -4.01
C TRP A 311 3.09 21.27 -5.54
N GLU A 312 3.89 20.36 -6.08
CA GLU A 312 4.09 20.25 -7.54
C GLU A 312 2.81 19.81 -8.26
N LEU A 313 2.01 18.89 -7.68
CA LEU A 313 0.71 18.50 -8.22
C LEU A 313 -0.29 19.67 -8.23
N GLU A 314 -0.34 20.46 -7.15
CA GLU A 314 -1.19 21.65 -7.08
C GLU A 314 -0.79 22.73 -8.09
N LYS A 315 0.52 22.90 -8.30
CA LYS A 315 1.07 23.79 -9.31
C LYS A 315 0.71 23.31 -10.72
N ALA A 316 0.76 22.01 -10.98
CA ALA A 316 0.29 21.41 -12.23
C ALA A 316 -1.22 21.65 -12.43
N ARG A 317 -2.04 21.42 -11.39
CA ARG A 317 -3.49 21.71 -11.39
C ARG A 317 -3.78 23.17 -11.74
N ARG A 318 -3.10 24.12 -11.09
CA ARG A 318 -3.25 25.57 -11.37
C ARG A 318 -2.91 25.92 -12.81
N ARG A 319 -1.83 25.35 -13.36
CA ARG A 319 -1.42 25.54 -14.76
C ARG A 319 -2.46 24.97 -15.74
N ALA A 320 -3.01 23.80 -15.45
CA ALA A 320 -4.06 23.18 -16.26
C ALA A 320 -5.34 24.02 -16.25
N MET A 321 -5.76 24.54 -15.08
CA MET A 321 -6.93 25.41 -14.95
C MET A 321 -6.75 26.75 -15.67
N ALA A 322 -5.58 27.40 -15.54
CA ALA A 322 -5.30 28.67 -16.21
C ALA A 322 -5.37 28.57 -17.75
N ARG A 323 -5.09 27.39 -18.32
CA ARG A 323 -5.19 27.13 -19.76
C ARG A 323 -6.62 26.82 -20.23
N LYS A 324 -7.49 26.39 -19.33
CA LYS A 324 -8.89 26.06 -19.63
C LYS A 324 -9.81 27.28 -19.64
N VAL A 325 -9.40 28.42 -19.07
CA VAL A 325 -10.17 29.67 -19.12
C VAL A 325 -9.96 30.31 -20.51
N PRO A 326 -10.97 30.37 -21.39
CA PRO A 326 -10.86 31.13 -22.61
C PRO A 326 -10.80 32.61 -22.25
N VAL A 327 -9.79 33.31 -22.78
CA VAL A 327 -9.70 34.77 -22.74
C VAL A 327 -10.83 35.32 -23.61
N GLU A 328 -12.02 35.44 -23.02
CA GLU A 328 -13.18 36.04 -23.66
C GLU A 328 -13.70 37.22 -22.83
N VAL A 329 -12.80 38.08 -22.32
CA VAL A 329 -13.18 39.39 -21.77
C VAL A 329 -12.04 40.41 -21.94
N VAL A 330 -11.82 40.91 -23.16
CA VAL A 330 -11.49 42.34 -23.40
C VAL A 330 -11.99 42.72 -24.79
N GLY A 331 -13.31 42.75 -24.94
CA GLY A 331 -13.98 43.32 -26.08
C GLY A 331 -15.20 44.08 -25.61
N ILE A 332 -15.16 45.40 -25.77
CA ILE A 332 -16.30 46.34 -25.76
C ILE A 332 -16.79 46.80 -24.37
N LYS A 333 -16.38 48.03 -23.97
CA LYS A 333 -17.27 49.21 -23.79
C LYS A 333 -16.58 50.34 -23.01
N THR A 334 -16.11 51.37 -23.73
CA THR A 334 -16.23 52.78 -23.28
C THR A 334 -16.05 53.70 -24.49
N VAL A 335 -17.07 53.71 -25.35
CA VAL A 335 -17.44 54.90 -26.12
C VAL A 335 -18.68 55.44 -25.43
N GLU A 336 -18.51 56.49 -24.63
CA GLU A 336 -19.45 57.61 -24.45
C GLU A 336 -18.99 58.46 -23.26
N GLU A 337 -18.16 59.46 -23.54
CA GLU A 337 -18.31 60.77 -22.90
C GLU A 337 -17.87 61.86 -23.89
N LYS A 338 -18.89 62.43 -24.55
CA LYS A 338 -18.79 63.62 -25.39
C LYS A 338 -19.09 64.86 -24.52
N LYS A 339 -18.40 65.97 -24.84
CA LYS A 339 -18.76 67.39 -24.63
C LYS A 339 -18.37 68.07 -23.30
N LYS A 340 -17.21 68.73 -23.33
CA LYS A 340 -16.91 70.14 -22.93
C LYS A 340 -15.39 70.28 -23.11
N THR A 341 -14.81 71.16 -23.90
CA THR A 341 -15.04 72.60 -24.09
C THR A 341 -14.24 73.07 -25.31
N GLU A 342 -14.90 73.85 -26.17
CA GLU A 342 -14.28 74.72 -27.18
C GLU A 342 -14.48 76.18 -26.69
N LYS A 343 -13.53 77.08 -27.04
CA LYS A 343 -13.24 78.44 -26.51
C LYS A 343 -12.25 78.43 -25.34
N ASP A 344 -11.09 79.10 -25.38
CA ASP A 344 -10.82 80.44 -25.93
C ASP A 344 -9.31 80.69 -26.17
N GLY A 345 -8.99 81.59 -27.12
CA GLY A 345 -7.69 82.30 -27.29
C GLY A 345 -6.55 81.51 -27.95
N GLY A 346 -6.09 81.80 -29.18
CA GLY A 346 -5.49 83.08 -29.60
C GLY A 346 -4.10 83.25 -28.97
N GLY A 347 -2.97 83.38 -29.66
CA GLY A 347 -2.64 83.55 -31.07
C GLY A 347 -1.18 84.03 -31.14
N LEU A 348 -0.52 83.80 -32.29
CA LEU A 348 0.72 84.44 -32.78
C LEU A 348 2.01 84.17 -31.95
N GLU A 349 3.21 84.03 -32.51
CA GLU A 349 3.74 84.52 -33.78
C GLU A 349 5.09 83.82 -34.08
N ALA A 350 5.44 83.76 -35.38
CA ALA A 350 6.78 83.77 -35.99
C ALA A 350 7.86 82.78 -35.48
N GLY A 351 8.57 82.03 -36.32
CA GLY A 351 8.82 82.15 -37.74
C GLY A 351 10.26 81.74 -38.03
N LYS A 352 10.45 81.25 -39.27
CA LYS A 352 11.70 81.09 -40.03
C LYS A 352 12.59 79.87 -39.75
N SER A 353 12.63 79.07 -40.82
CA SER A 353 13.79 78.45 -41.48
C SER A 353 14.54 77.32 -40.78
#